data_AF-A0A536U184-F1
#
_entry.id   AF-A0A536U184-F1
#
_cell.length_a   1.000
_cell.length_b   1.000
_cell.length_c   1.000
_cell.angle_alpha   90.00
_cell.angle_beta   90.00
_cell.angle_gamma   90.00
#
_symmetry.space_group_name_H-M   'P 1'
#
loop_
_entity.id
_entity.type
_entity.pdbx_description
1 polymer ?
#
loop_
_entity_poly.entity_id
_entity_poly.type
_entity_poly.pdbx_seq_one_letter_code
_entity_poly.pdbx_strand_id
1 'polypeptide(L)'
;MTKLRLTLACWDYDRTRALADGSVRAEGIDLNCLNLHVEETFFRMLRNREFDVAEMSLSSYAMSIARDQPAFIAIPVFPSRFFRQSCIFVSSKSGIREPRDLIGKRIGTPEYQMTAPVWIRGILQDEYGVDPASVEY
;
A
#
# COMPACT_ATOMS: atom_id res chain seq x y z
N MET A 1 32.20 10.16 14.27
CA MET A 1 31.87 9.32 13.10
C MET A 1 31.02 10.15 12.14
N THR A 2 31.23 10.01 10.84
CA THR A 2 30.38 10.62 9.81
C THR A 2 29.00 9.96 9.81
N LYS A 3 27.93 10.74 9.65
CA LYS A 3 26.56 10.20 9.57
C LYS A 3 26.39 9.39 8.27
N LEU A 4 25.62 8.30 8.35
CA LEU A 4 25.21 7.51 7.19
C LEU A 4 24.19 8.31 6.38
N ARG A 5 24.47 8.55 5.10
CA ARG A 5 23.52 9.22 4.20
C ARG A 5 22.56 8.21 3.61
N LEU A 6 21.27 8.46 3.76
CA LEU A 6 20.20 7.62 3.20
C LEU A 6 19.13 8.49 2.55
N THR A 7 18.54 7.99 1.48
CA THR A 7 17.32 8.52 0.88
C THR A 7 16.09 7.77 1.40
N LEU A 8 15.03 8.50 1.75
CA LEU A 8 13.72 7.94 2.10
C LEU A 8 12.67 8.52 1.15
N ALA A 9 12.11 7.70 0.27
CA ALA A 9 10.94 8.07 -0.53
C ALA A 9 9.64 7.62 0.15
N CYS A 10 8.79 8.56 0.54
CA CYS A 10 7.52 8.26 1.21
C CYS A 10 6.59 9.47 1.07
N TRP A 11 5.29 9.24 1.12
CA TRP A 11 4.31 10.32 1.11
C TRP A 11 4.34 11.15 2.40
N ASP A 12 3.86 12.41 2.32
CA ASP A 12 3.63 13.26 3.49
C ASP A 12 2.40 12.82 4.28
N TYR A 13 2.61 11.89 5.21
CA TYR A 13 1.64 11.55 6.25
C TYR A 13 1.97 12.30 7.54
N ASP A 14 0.94 12.53 8.35
CA ASP A 14 1.07 12.95 9.75
C ASP A 14 2.13 12.13 10.53
N ARG A 15 2.20 10.82 10.25
CA ARG A 15 3.14 9.86 10.87
C ARG A 15 4.59 9.96 10.39
N THR A 16 4.84 10.46 9.18
CA THR A 16 6.18 10.52 8.57
C THR A 16 6.72 11.95 8.47
N ARG A 17 5.86 12.96 8.62
CA ARG A 17 6.20 14.39 8.51
C ARG A 17 7.34 14.82 9.42
N ALA A 18 7.38 14.34 10.67
CA ALA A 18 8.42 14.70 11.62
C ALA A 18 9.84 14.26 11.18
N LEU A 19 9.94 13.23 10.31
CA LEU A 19 11.21 12.85 9.67
C LEU A 19 11.54 13.78 8.51
N ALA A 20 10.54 14.22 7.75
CA ALA A 20 10.71 15.11 6.59
C ALA A 20 11.08 16.54 6.98
N ASP A 21 10.46 17.09 8.03
CA ASP A 21 10.75 18.43 8.55
C ASP A 21 11.94 18.47 9.54
N GLY A 22 12.44 17.29 9.93
CA GLY A 22 13.60 17.13 10.79
C GLY A 22 13.34 17.39 12.27
N SER A 23 12.08 17.46 12.71
CA SER A 23 11.69 17.50 14.12
C SER A 23 12.11 16.23 14.86
N VAL A 24 12.10 15.09 14.16
CA VAL A 24 12.66 13.82 14.63
C VAL A 24 13.82 13.46 13.73
N ARG A 25 14.97 13.15 14.34
CA ARG A 25 16.20 12.76 13.62
C ARG A 25 16.69 11.44 14.16
N ALA A 26 16.89 10.47 13.26
CA ALA A 26 17.52 9.21 13.62
C ALA A 26 18.99 9.45 13.98
N GLU A 27 19.44 8.87 15.08
CA GLU A 27 20.83 8.95 15.52
C GLU A 27 21.75 8.32 14.46
N GLY A 28 22.86 9.00 14.14
CA GLY A 28 23.84 8.49 13.19
C GLY A 28 23.44 8.55 11.70
N ILE A 29 22.23 9.00 11.36
CA ILE A 29 21.73 9.07 9.97
C ILE A 29 21.56 10.54 9.53
N ASP A 30 21.97 10.81 8.30
CA ASP A 30 21.67 12.01 7.53
C ASP A 30 20.62 11.62 6.48
N LEU A 31 19.34 11.83 6.83
CA LEU A 31 18.21 11.31 6.07
C LEU A 31 17.68 12.37 5.09
N ASN A 32 17.72 12.07 3.80
CA ASN A 32 17.12 12.87 2.75
C ASN A 32 15.72 12.34 2.43
N CYS A 33 14.68 13.01 2.94
CA CYS A 33 13.29 12.65 2.71
C CYS A 33 12.79 13.22 1.38
N LEU A 34 12.32 12.35 0.49
CA LEU A 34 11.71 12.67 -0.80
C LEU A 34 10.20 12.47 -0.69
N ASN A 35 9.45 13.57 -0.66
CA ASN A 35 7.98 13.53 -0.65
C ASN A 35 7.45 13.26 -2.07
N LEU A 36 7.17 12.00 -2.36
CA LEU A 36 6.72 11.52 -3.67
C LEU A 36 5.41 10.77 -3.54
N HIS A 37 4.51 10.93 -4.51
CA HIS A 37 3.27 10.15 -4.59
C HIS A 37 3.57 8.65 -4.49
N VAL A 38 2.69 7.91 -3.81
CA VAL A 38 2.94 6.49 -3.51
C VAL A 38 3.08 5.67 -4.80
N GLU A 39 2.30 5.99 -5.84
CA GLU A 39 2.38 5.33 -7.14
C GLU A 39 3.76 5.52 -7.79
N GLU A 40 4.30 6.74 -7.73
CA GLU A 40 5.65 7.05 -8.23
C GLU A 40 6.72 6.34 -7.40
N THR A 41 6.62 6.44 -6.08
CA THR A 41 7.55 5.80 -5.13
C THR A 41 7.64 4.30 -5.37
N PHE A 42 6.49 3.62 -5.45
CA PHE A 42 6.42 2.17 -5.65
C PHE A 42 7.00 1.78 -7.01
N PHE A 43 6.63 2.49 -8.07
CA PHE A 43 7.13 2.21 -9.41
C PHE A 43 8.65 2.32 -9.48
N ARG A 44 9.23 3.44 -9.02
CA ARG A 44 10.68 3.69 -9.05
C ARG A 44 11.44 2.71 -8.17
N MET A 45 10.93 2.39 -6.98
CA MET A 45 11.60 1.43 -6.09
C MET A 45 11.55 -0.01 -6.63
N LEU A 46 10.37 -0.48 -7.07
CA LEU A 46 10.22 -1.85 -7.57
C LEU A 46 10.97 -2.08 -8.88
N ARG A 47 11.03 -1.06 -9.76
CA ARG A 47 11.63 -1.20 -11.08
C ARG A 47 13.14 -0.96 -11.08
N ASN A 48 13.59 0.08 -10.40
CA ASN A 48 14.92 0.64 -10.55
C ASN A 48 15.72 0.70 -9.25
N ARG A 49 15.09 0.43 -8.08
CA ARG A 49 15.73 0.50 -6.75
C ARG A 49 16.40 1.85 -6.50
N GLU A 50 15.70 2.94 -6.85
CA GLU A 50 16.29 4.29 -6.88
C GLU A 50 16.55 4.90 -5.49
N PHE A 51 16.04 4.27 -4.42
CA PHE A 51 16.10 4.79 -3.06
C PHE A 51 16.70 3.75 -2.11
N ASP A 52 17.37 4.23 -1.06
CA ASP A 52 17.89 3.36 0.01
C ASP A 52 16.75 2.81 0.86
N VAL A 53 15.74 3.65 1.13
CA VAL A 53 14.51 3.32 1.86
C VAL A 53 13.32 3.90 1.10
N ALA A 54 12.23 3.14 1.01
CA ALA A 54 11.01 3.62 0.40
C ALA A 54 9.77 3.02 1.05
N GLU A 55 8.69 3.77 1.06
CA GLU A 55 7.36 3.20 1.25
C GLU A 55 7.06 2.21 0.12
N MET A 56 6.33 1.14 0.44
CA MET A 56 6.04 0.08 -0.52
C MET A 56 4.60 -0.42 -0.36
N SER A 57 3.96 -0.71 -1.49
CA SER A 57 2.72 -1.49 -1.52
C SER A 57 2.94 -2.84 -0.83
N LEU A 58 2.16 -3.14 0.21
CA LEU A 58 2.29 -4.39 0.97
C LEU A 58 2.08 -5.61 0.08
N SER A 59 1.12 -5.57 -0.84
CA SER A 59 0.90 -6.65 -1.80
C SER A 59 2.09 -6.84 -2.74
N SER A 60 2.69 -5.75 -3.22
CA SER A 60 3.88 -5.82 -4.08
C SER A 60 5.10 -6.33 -3.33
N TYR A 61 5.26 -5.95 -2.05
CA TYR A 61 6.29 -6.51 -1.18
C TYR A 61 6.08 -8.02 -0.96
N ALA A 62 4.86 -8.45 -0.66
CA ALA A 62 4.51 -9.87 -0.50
C ALA A 62 4.81 -10.69 -1.79
N MET A 63 4.55 -10.11 -2.96
CA MET A 63 4.94 -10.74 -4.24
C MET A 63 6.46 -10.75 -4.44
N SER A 64 7.19 -9.76 -3.91
CA SER A 64 8.65 -9.69 -4.03
C SER A 64 9.36 -10.76 -3.18
N ILE A 65 8.82 -11.10 -2.00
CA ILE A 65 9.38 -12.14 -1.12
C ILE A 65 9.14 -13.55 -1.66
N ALA A 66 8.14 -13.73 -2.52
CA ALA A 66 7.84 -15.02 -3.15
C ALA A 66 8.78 -15.36 -4.32
N ARG A 67 9.73 -14.47 -4.66
CA ARG A 67 10.73 -14.69 -5.71
C ARG A 67 11.95 -15.41 -5.12
N ASP A 68 12.70 -16.12 -5.97
CA ASP A 68 13.91 -16.86 -5.57
C ASP A 68 14.96 -15.99 -4.86
N GLN A 69 15.00 -14.69 -5.19
CA GLN A 69 15.90 -13.71 -4.58
C GLN A 69 15.10 -12.46 -4.15
N PRO A 70 14.58 -12.44 -2.91
CA PRO A 70 13.88 -11.28 -2.36
C PRO A 70 14.78 -10.05 -2.34
N ALA A 71 14.34 -8.97 -2.99
CA ALA A 71 15.15 -7.77 -3.18
C ALA A 71 15.08 -6.77 -2.01
N PHE A 72 14.14 -6.96 -1.08
CA PHE A 72 13.79 -5.96 -0.07
C PHE A 72 13.66 -6.59 1.32
N ILE A 73 13.99 -5.80 2.35
CA ILE A 73 13.74 -6.11 3.75
C ILE A 73 12.72 -5.08 4.26
N ALA A 74 11.56 -5.55 4.74
CA ALA A 74 10.56 -4.65 5.28
C ALA A 74 10.91 -4.17 6.69
N ILE A 75 10.59 -2.92 6.96
CA ILE A 75 10.48 -2.35 8.31
C ILE A 75 8.99 -2.46 8.69
N PRO A 76 8.63 -2.99 9.87
CA PRO A 76 7.24 -3.25 10.26
C PRO A 76 6.49 -1.96 10.68
N VAL A 77 6.50 -0.96 9.80
CA VAL A 77 5.84 0.33 9.97
C VAL A 77 4.83 0.50 8.84
N PHE A 78 3.58 0.80 9.20
CA PHE A 78 2.47 0.93 8.27
C PHE A 78 1.97 2.39 8.28
N PRO A 79 2.58 3.28 7.48
CA PRO A 79 2.28 4.71 7.51
C PRO A 79 0.88 5.02 6.95
N SER A 80 0.49 4.32 5.88
CA SER A 80 -0.85 4.39 5.30
C SER A 80 -1.87 3.61 6.13
N ARG A 81 -2.82 4.32 6.75
CA ARG A 81 -3.95 3.75 7.50
C ARG A 81 -5.25 4.34 6.96
N PHE A 82 -6.17 3.48 6.54
CA PHE A 82 -7.41 3.91 5.90
C PHE A 82 -8.54 2.92 6.17
N PHE A 83 -9.77 3.42 6.31
CA PHE A 83 -10.96 2.58 6.44
C PHE A 83 -11.34 2.01 5.07
N ARG A 84 -10.93 0.77 4.77
CA ARG A 84 -10.96 0.23 3.40
C ARG A 84 -12.37 0.02 2.84
N GLN A 85 -13.37 -0.15 3.71
CA GLN A 85 -14.77 -0.27 3.31
C GLN A 85 -15.27 0.98 2.58
N SER A 86 -14.77 2.18 2.90
CA SER A 86 -15.17 3.42 2.21
C SER A 86 -14.62 3.55 0.79
N CYS A 87 -13.73 2.65 0.37
CA CYS A 87 -13.22 2.59 -1.00
C CYS A 87 -14.11 1.75 -1.94
N ILE A 88 -15.25 1.22 -1.46
CA ILE A 88 -16.20 0.47 -2.29
C ILE A 88 -17.28 1.45 -2.77
N PHE A 89 -17.37 1.63 -4.08
CA PHE A 89 -18.37 2.50 -4.70
C PHE A 89 -19.35 1.65 -5.50
N VAL A 90 -20.64 1.86 -5.24
CA VAL A 90 -21.72 1.21 -5.98
C VAL A 90 -22.66 2.26 -6.55
N SER A 91 -23.24 1.99 -7.71
CA SER A 91 -24.27 2.86 -8.28
C SER A 91 -25.53 2.83 -7.41
N SER A 92 -26.15 3.98 -7.16
CA SER A 92 -27.46 4.05 -6.50
C SER A 92 -28.58 3.29 -7.24
N LYS A 93 -28.37 3.01 -8.54
CA LYS A 93 -29.28 2.25 -9.39
C LYS A 93 -29.01 0.73 -9.40
N SER A 94 -27.95 0.27 -8.73
CA SER A 94 -27.51 -1.14 -8.79
C SER A 94 -28.36 -2.10 -7.97
N GLY A 95 -29.13 -1.59 -7.01
CA GLY A 95 -29.84 -2.42 -6.03
C GLY A 95 -28.94 -3.05 -4.96
N ILE A 96 -27.62 -2.79 -4.96
CA ILE A 96 -26.69 -3.27 -3.94
C ILE A 96 -26.90 -2.49 -2.64
N ARG A 97 -27.22 -3.21 -1.56
CA ARG A 97 -27.50 -2.64 -0.23
C ARG A 97 -26.58 -3.22 0.85
N GLU A 98 -26.07 -4.42 0.64
CA GLU A 98 -25.15 -5.09 1.55
C GLU A 98 -24.03 -5.83 0.79
N PRO A 99 -22.91 -6.19 1.46
CA PRO A 99 -21.78 -6.85 0.81
C PRO A 99 -22.16 -8.12 0.02
N ARG A 100 -23.10 -8.92 0.51
CA ARG A 100 -23.54 -10.16 -0.16
C ARG A 100 -24.19 -9.94 -1.51
N ASP A 101 -24.75 -8.75 -1.76
CA ASP A 101 -25.33 -8.41 -3.06
C ASP A 101 -24.27 -8.31 -4.18
N LEU A 102 -22.99 -8.25 -3.80
CA LEU A 102 -21.86 -8.27 -4.75
C LEU A 102 -21.70 -9.63 -5.42
N ILE A 103 -22.22 -10.71 -4.84
CA ILE A 103 -22.14 -12.05 -5.44
C ILE A 103 -22.78 -12.05 -6.83
N GLY A 104 -22.04 -12.59 -7.80
CA GLY A 104 -22.39 -12.63 -9.22
C GLY A 104 -22.35 -11.27 -9.93
N LYS A 105 -21.80 -10.21 -9.30
CA LYS A 105 -21.62 -8.89 -9.92
C LYS A 105 -20.22 -8.77 -10.52
N ARG A 106 -20.08 -7.77 -11.39
CA ARG A 106 -18.80 -7.35 -11.95
C ARG A 106 -18.23 -6.16 -11.19
N ILE A 107 -16.98 -6.27 -10.75
CA ILE A 107 -16.29 -5.28 -9.92
C ILE A 107 -15.13 -4.67 -10.71
N GLY A 108 -15.25 -3.38 -11.04
CA GLY A 108 -14.12 -2.63 -11.57
C GLY A 108 -13.06 -2.38 -10.50
N THR A 109 -11.80 -2.70 -10.79
CA THR A 109 -10.66 -2.41 -9.91
C THR A 109 -9.53 -1.77 -10.72
N PRO A 110 -8.74 -0.83 -10.16
CA PRO A 110 -7.61 -0.24 -10.88
C PRO A 110 -6.57 -1.31 -11.26
N GLU A 111 -6.24 -2.17 -10.31
CA GLU A 111 -5.27 -3.24 -10.45
C GLU A 111 -5.63 -4.37 -9.47
N TYR A 112 -5.71 -5.61 -9.96
CA TYR A 112 -6.14 -6.74 -9.13
C TYR A 112 -5.23 -6.92 -7.90
N GLN A 113 -3.92 -6.80 -8.09
CA GLN A 113 -2.89 -6.93 -7.06
C GLN A 113 -2.72 -5.70 -6.17
N MET A 114 -3.39 -4.57 -6.41
CA MET A 114 -3.18 -3.37 -5.59
C MET A 114 -3.55 -3.65 -4.13
N THR A 115 -2.76 -3.11 -3.19
CA THR A 115 -2.92 -3.39 -1.75
C THR A 115 -4.35 -3.12 -1.27
N ALA A 116 -4.97 -2.01 -1.66
CA ALA A 116 -6.33 -1.67 -1.22
C ALA A 116 -7.38 -2.72 -1.67
N PRO A 117 -7.47 -3.09 -2.96
CA PRO A 117 -8.32 -4.19 -3.43
C PRO A 117 -8.06 -5.53 -2.73
N VAL A 118 -6.80 -5.90 -2.47
CA VAL A 118 -6.48 -7.13 -1.73
C VAL A 118 -7.10 -7.11 -0.33
N TRP A 119 -6.93 -6.01 0.41
CA TRP A 119 -7.53 -5.84 1.74
C TRP A 119 -9.06 -5.84 1.69
N ILE A 120 -9.65 -5.17 0.72
CA ILE A 120 -11.12 -5.13 0.55
C ILE A 120 -11.65 -6.54 0.32
N ARG A 121 -11.01 -7.34 -0.55
CA ARG A 121 -11.41 -8.72 -0.79
C ARG A 121 -11.27 -9.60 0.46
N GLY A 122 -10.18 -9.47 1.21
CA GLY A 122 -10.00 -10.17 2.49
C GLY A 122 -11.11 -9.82 3.48
N ILE A 123 -11.42 -8.54 3.67
CA ILE A 123 -12.52 -8.09 4.55
C ILE A 123 -13.87 -8.64 4.07
N LEU A 124 -14.16 -8.55 2.77
CA LEU A 124 -15.41 -9.07 2.19
C LEU A 124 -15.55 -10.58 2.37
N GLN A 125 -14.45 -11.33 2.24
CA GLN A 125 -14.41 -12.76 2.43
C GLN A 125 -14.59 -13.12 3.91
N ASP A 126 -13.73 -12.60 4.78
CA ASP A 126 -13.63 -13.01 6.19
C ASP A 126 -14.83 -12.55 7.02
N GLU A 127 -15.28 -11.30 6.82
CA GLU A 127 -16.32 -10.68 7.66
C GLU A 127 -17.73 -10.82 7.07
N TYR A 128 -17.86 -10.99 5.76
CA TYR A 128 -19.16 -10.97 5.07
C TYR A 128 -19.47 -12.25 4.26
N GLY A 129 -18.50 -13.16 4.11
CA GLY A 129 -18.66 -14.42 3.39
C GLY A 129 -18.76 -14.26 1.88
N VAL A 130 -18.22 -13.17 1.32
CA VAL A 130 -18.18 -12.95 -0.13
C VAL A 130 -16.88 -13.54 -0.67
N ASP A 131 -16.97 -14.73 -1.26
CA ASP A 131 -15.84 -15.37 -1.91
C ASP A 131 -15.36 -14.52 -3.11
N PRO A 132 -14.06 -14.15 -3.21
CA PRO A 132 -13.52 -13.48 -4.38
C PRO A 132 -13.79 -14.21 -5.71
N ALA A 133 -13.96 -15.54 -5.71
CA ALA A 133 -14.32 -16.30 -6.91
C ALA A 133 -15.81 -16.20 -7.28
N SER A 134 -16.65 -15.65 -6.40
CA SER A 134 -18.09 -15.49 -6.63
C SER A 134 -18.46 -14.23 -7.41
N VAL A 135 -17.46 -13.41 -7.79
CA VAL A 135 -17.63 -12.16 -8.53
C VAL A 135 -16.70 -12.13 -9.76
N GLU A 136 -17.02 -11.28 -10.73
CA GLU A 136 -16.17 -11.05 -11.91
C GLU A 136 -15.34 -9.78 -11.70
N TYR A 137 -14.03 -9.85 -11.95
CA TYR A 137 -13.09 -8.71 -11.86
C TYR A 137 -12.62 -8.27 -13.24
#